data_AF-A0A1T0CD07-F1
#
_entry.id   AF-A0A1T0CD07-F1
#
_cell.length_a   1.000
_cell.length_b   1.000
_cell.length_c   1.000
_cell.angle_alpha   90.00
_cell.angle_beta   90.00
_cell.angle_gamma   90.00
#
_symmetry.space_group_name_H-M   'P 1'
#
loop_
_entity.id
_entity.type
_entity.pdbx_description
1 polymer ?
#
loop_
_entity_poly.entity_id
_entity_poly.type
_entity_poly.pdbx_seq_one_letter_code
_entity_poly.pdbx_strand_id
1 'polypeptide(L)'
;MVPTKKLKNWLPTPEQIMQTKGLQPFAHYLSDPRLWHFNRRCLNKAVYVGVMSAFFPLPGQTLVALIFSLYFRANVPFAVALTWITNPITTIPVFYASYYVGAKILGKQIIGFRQIGHMLSDLSLWIFADGVNPFITYQHVFSLSAFCLGLLILAVITSLVCGLTFRFFWQYKIIRTWQKRHGHRPAHLLDKHKY
;
A
#
# COMPACT_ATOMS: atom_id res chain seq x y z
N MET A 1 -14.39 -16.27 12.00
CA MET A 1 -15.20 -15.36 11.15
C MET A 1 -14.56 -15.32 9.77
N VAL A 2 -15.22 -15.92 8.78
CA VAL A 2 -14.72 -16.05 7.41
C VAL A 2 -14.79 -14.69 6.72
N PRO A 3 -13.75 -14.22 6.01
CA PRO A 3 -13.84 -13.02 5.19
C PRO A 3 -14.79 -13.30 4.03
N THR A 4 -15.65 -12.34 3.72
CA THR A 4 -16.58 -12.40 2.59
C THR A 4 -15.87 -12.80 1.29
N LYS A 5 -16.36 -13.86 0.62
CA LYS A 5 -15.82 -14.43 -0.64
C LYS A 5 -15.36 -13.38 -1.67
N LYS A 6 -15.98 -12.19 -1.70
CA LYS A 6 -15.65 -11.08 -2.61
C LYS A 6 -14.23 -10.51 -2.48
N LEU A 7 -13.63 -10.51 -1.28
CA LEU A 7 -12.27 -9.96 -1.06
C LEU A 7 -11.17 -10.87 -1.63
N LYS A 8 -11.43 -12.17 -1.78
CA LYS A 8 -10.44 -13.14 -2.28
C LYS A 8 -10.19 -12.99 -3.80
N ASN A 9 -11.19 -12.52 -4.54
CA ASN A 9 -11.14 -12.46 -6.01
C ASN A 9 -10.36 -11.25 -6.56
N TRP A 10 -10.08 -10.24 -5.74
CA TRP A 10 -9.35 -9.02 -6.13
C TRP A 10 -7.85 -9.08 -5.78
N LEU A 11 -7.41 -10.15 -5.11
CA LEU A 11 -6.05 -10.26 -4.60
C LEU A 11 -5.20 -11.12 -5.53
N PRO A 12 -3.94 -10.73 -5.77
CA PRO A 12 -3.03 -11.51 -6.59
C PRO A 12 -2.85 -12.91 -6.00
N THR A 13 -2.91 -13.92 -6.85
CA THR A 13 -2.73 -15.32 -6.43
C THR A 13 -1.25 -15.62 -6.19
N PRO A 14 -0.93 -16.66 -5.39
CA PRO A 14 0.45 -17.13 -5.24
C PRO A 14 1.18 -17.35 -6.55
N GLU A 15 0.49 -17.96 -7.51
CA GLU A 15 1.01 -18.26 -8.84
C GLU A 15 1.38 -17.00 -9.62
N GLN A 16 0.57 -15.94 -9.55
CA GLN A 16 0.85 -14.66 -10.22
C GLN A 16 2.09 -13.97 -9.64
N ILE A 17 2.27 -14.00 -8.31
CA ILE A 17 3.44 -13.43 -7.64
C ILE A 17 4.69 -14.25 -7.99
N MET A 18 4.60 -15.58 -8.01
CA MET A 18 5.72 -16.48 -8.33
C MET A 18 6.12 -16.42 -9.82
N GLN A 19 5.21 -16.07 -10.72
CA GLN A 19 5.50 -15.87 -12.15
C GLN A 19 6.26 -14.56 -12.45
N THR A 20 6.34 -13.63 -11.49
CA THR A 20 7.07 -12.36 -11.70
C THR A 20 8.58 -12.61 -11.64
N LYS A 21 9.29 -12.26 -12.73
CA LYS A 21 10.76 -12.35 -12.79
C LYS A 21 11.38 -11.58 -11.62
N GLY A 22 12.25 -12.24 -10.86
CA GLY A 22 12.92 -11.69 -9.67
C GLY A 22 12.33 -12.10 -8.32
N LEU A 23 11.13 -12.67 -8.27
CA LEU A 23 10.51 -13.17 -7.01
C LEU A 23 10.74 -14.66 -6.76
N GLN A 24 11.35 -15.37 -7.72
CA GLN A 24 11.67 -16.80 -7.62
C GLN A 24 12.53 -17.19 -6.38
N PRO A 25 13.52 -16.41 -5.93
CA PRO A 25 14.27 -16.73 -4.70
C PRO A 25 13.40 -16.78 -3.44
N PHE A 26 12.25 -16.12 -3.45
CA PHE A 26 11.34 -16.04 -2.32
C PHE A 26 10.24 -17.12 -2.36
N ALA A 27 10.25 -17.99 -3.39
CA ALA A 27 9.27 -19.05 -3.57
C ALA A 27 9.15 -19.97 -2.34
N HIS A 28 10.28 -20.31 -1.71
CA HIS A 28 10.29 -21.14 -0.51
C HIS A 28 9.57 -20.47 0.67
N TYR A 29 9.73 -19.16 0.86
CA TYR A 29 9.06 -18.41 1.93
C TYR A 29 7.56 -18.20 1.65
N LEU A 30 7.19 -18.07 0.38
CA LEU A 30 5.79 -17.98 -0.05
C LEU A 30 4.98 -19.27 0.17
N SER A 31 5.65 -20.39 0.45
CA SER A 31 4.98 -21.65 0.77
C SER A 31 4.31 -21.66 2.16
N ASP A 32 4.65 -20.73 3.07
CA ASP A 32 4.03 -20.69 4.40
C ASP A 32 2.55 -20.30 4.29
N PRO A 33 1.60 -21.19 4.64
CA PRO A 33 0.18 -20.91 4.55
C PRO A 33 -0.24 -19.66 5.34
N ARG A 34 0.45 -19.33 6.43
CA ARG A 34 0.10 -18.21 7.33
C ARG A 34 0.16 -16.85 6.63
N LEU A 35 0.96 -16.71 5.58
CA LEU A 35 1.06 -15.49 4.76
C LEU A 35 -0.17 -15.27 3.89
N TRP A 36 -0.96 -16.31 3.65
CA TRP A 36 -2.16 -16.31 2.80
C TRP A 36 -3.45 -16.23 3.62
N HIS A 37 -3.39 -16.55 4.92
CA HIS A 37 -4.56 -16.54 5.78
C HIS A 37 -5.02 -15.13 6.13
N PHE A 38 -6.34 -14.92 6.06
CA PHE A 38 -7.01 -13.67 6.38
C PHE A 38 -7.26 -13.57 7.89
N ASN A 39 -6.19 -13.32 8.64
CA ASN A 39 -6.28 -12.97 10.05
C ASN A 39 -6.28 -11.45 10.20
N ARG A 40 -7.17 -10.90 11.03
CA ARG A 40 -7.27 -9.45 11.32
C ARG A 40 -5.92 -8.81 11.66
N ARG A 41 -5.08 -9.51 12.44
CA ARG A 41 -3.75 -9.01 12.83
C ARG A 41 -2.79 -8.97 11.64
N CYS A 42 -2.82 -9.99 10.79
CA CYS A 42 -1.97 -10.07 9.59
C CYS A 42 -2.39 -9.09 8.51
N LEU A 43 -3.71 -8.89 8.31
CA LEU A 43 -4.25 -7.91 7.38
C LEU A 43 -3.92 -6.48 7.80
N ASN A 44 -4.05 -6.17 9.09
CA ASN A 44 -3.68 -4.86 9.62
C ASN A 44 -2.19 -4.56 9.36
N LYS A 45 -1.29 -5.53 9.64
CA LYS A 45 0.14 -5.41 9.30
C LYS A 45 0.37 -5.20 7.80
N ALA A 46 -0.38 -5.91 6.96
CA ALA A 46 -0.28 -5.79 5.50
C ALA A 46 -0.72 -4.40 5.00
N VAL A 47 -1.65 -3.72 5.69
CA VAL A 47 -1.96 -2.29 5.41
C VAL A 47 -0.73 -1.42 5.61
N TYR A 48 -0.08 -1.50 6.77
CA TYR A 48 1.10 -0.67 7.04
C TYR A 48 2.21 -0.92 6.03
N VAL A 49 2.53 -2.19 5.78
CA VAL A 49 3.59 -2.60 4.86
C VAL A 49 3.26 -2.20 3.43
N GLY A 50 2.07 -2.51 2.94
CA GLY A 50 1.65 -2.24 1.57
C GLY A 50 1.61 -0.75 1.26
N VAL A 51 1.00 0.05 2.15
CA VAL A 51 0.95 1.51 1.98
C VAL A 51 2.34 2.11 2.00
N MET A 52 3.20 1.72 2.95
CA MET A 52 4.58 2.25 3.01
C MET A 52 5.39 1.87 1.77
N SER A 53 5.20 0.64 1.26
CA SER A 53 5.90 0.14 0.08
C SER A 53 5.40 0.80 -1.21
N ALA A 54 4.17 1.31 -1.25
CA ALA A 54 3.61 2.03 -2.41
C ALA A 54 4.32 3.37 -2.69
N PHE A 55 5.03 3.93 -1.71
CA PHE A 55 5.82 5.16 -1.89
C PHE A 55 7.18 4.89 -2.52
N PHE A 56 7.63 3.64 -2.61
CA PHE A 56 8.86 3.30 -3.34
C PHE A 56 8.60 3.38 -4.85
N PRO A 57 9.51 3.97 -5.65
CA PRO A 57 9.34 4.06 -7.09
C PRO A 57 9.27 2.66 -7.74
N LEU A 58 8.39 2.53 -8.74
CA LEU A 58 8.18 1.31 -9.54
C LEU A 58 9.47 0.90 -10.28
N PRO A 59 9.75 -0.42 -10.47
CA PRO A 59 8.97 -1.59 -10.06
C PRO A 59 9.33 -2.15 -8.66
N GLY A 60 10.21 -1.47 -7.91
CA GLY A 60 10.76 -1.98 -6.63
C GLY A 60 9.73 -2.16 -5.51
N GLN A 61 8.58 -1.48 -5.59
CA GLN A 61 7.53 -1.53 -4.55
C GLN A 61 7.05 -2.95 -4.20
N THR A 62 6.96 -3.85 -5.19
CA THR A 62 6.46 -5.22 -4.96
C THR A 62 7.49 -6.05 -4.19
N LEU A 63 8.76 -5.90 -4.53
CA LEU A 63 9.86 -6.57 -3.82
C LEU A 63 9.97 -6.07 -2.39
N VAL A 64 9.88 -4.76 -2.19
CA VAL A 64 9.89 -4.13 -0.86
C VAL A 64 8.69 -4.62 -0.03
N ALA A 65 7.49 -4.62 -0.62
CA ALA A 65 6.29 -5.13 0.04
C ALA A 65 6.40 -6.61 0.43
N LEU A 66 6.99 -7.43 -0.44
CA LEU A 66 7.23 -8.84 -0.15
C LEU A 66 8.19 -9.00 1.04
N ILE A 67 9.37 -8.39 0.98
CA ILE A 67 10.40 -8.50 2.03
C ILE A 67 9.86 -8.07 3.38
N PHE A 68 9.21 -6.90 3.44
CA PHE A 68 8.60 -6.42 4.68
C PHE A 68 7.44 -7.30 5.14
N SER A 69 6.65 -7.89 4.22
CA SER A 69 5.58 -8.81 4.59
C SER A 69 6.12 -10.10 5.20
N LEU A 70 7.23 -10.63 4.68
CA LEU A 70 7.91 -11.78 5.26
C LEU A 70 8.45 -11.44 6.65
N TYR A 71 9.14 -10.29 6.78
CA TYR A 71 9.72 -9.85 8.05
C TYR A 71 8.66 -9.64 9.14
N PHE A 72 7.58 -8.90 8.85
CA PHE A 72 6.53 -8.61 9.82
C PHE A 72 5.48 -9.71 9.95
N ARG A 73 5.59 -10.79 9.15
CA ARG A 73 4.58 -11.86 9.01
C ARG A 73 3.19 -11.27 8.68
N ALA A 74 3.17 -10.36 7.71
CA ALA A 74 1.97 -9.75 7.18
C ALA A 74 1.35 -10.64 6.09
N ASN A 75 0.08 -10.38 5.75
CA ASN A 75 -0.55 -11.06 4.63
C ASN A 75 0.03 -10.53 3.31
N VAL A 76 0.83 -11.36 2.63
CA VAL A 76 1.58 -10.99 1.42
C VAL A 76 0.68 -10.52 0.28
N PRO A 77 -0.33 -11.29 -0.17
CA PRO A 77 -1.13 -10.88 -1.33
C PRO A 77 -1.90 -9.58 -1.06
N PHE A 78 -2.33 -9.36 0.18
CA PHE A 78 -2.99 -8.11 0.57
C PHE A 78 -2.02 -6.92 0.56
N ALA A 79 -0.80 -7.09 1.08
CA ALA A 79 0.22 -6.04 1.06
C ALA A 79 0.64 -5.68 -0.36
N VAL A 80 0.86 -6.68 -1.22
CA VAL A 80 1.17 -6.47 -2.64
C VAL A 80 0.01 -5.78 -3.33
N ALA A 81 -1.22 -6.25 -3.19
CA ALA A 81 -2.39 -5.62 -3.79
C ALA A 81 -2.50 -4.13 -3.43
N LEU A 82 -2.25 -3.78 -2.16
CA LEU A 82 -2.26 -2.38 -1.71
C LEU A 82 -1.24 -1.50 -2.42
N THR A 83 -0.10 -2.05 -2.83
CA THR A 83 0.88 -1.26 -3.61
C THR A 83 0.32 -0.92 -5.00
N TRP A 84 -0.39 -1.86 -5.62
CA TRP A 84 -0.97 -1.72 -6.97
C TRP A 84 -2.30 -0.93 -7.00
N ILE A 85 -2.97 -0.75 -5.86
CA ILE A 85 -4.14 0.13 -5.76
C ILE A 85 -3.74 1.60 -6.07
N THR A 86 -2.47 1.96 -5.87
CA THR A 86 -1.95 3.29 -6.20
C THR A 86 -1.81 3.44 -7.71
N ASN A 87 -2.78 4.12 -8.33
CA ASN A 87 -2.80 4.42 -9.76
C ASN A 87 -1.73 5.49 -10.11
N PRO A 88 -1.04 5.42 -11.27
CA PRO A 88 -0.15 6.49 -11.77
C PRO A 88 -0.68 7.92 -11.61
N ILE A 89 -1.99 8.10 -11.77
CA ILE A 89 -2.68 9.39 -11.59
C ILE A 89 -2.53 9.91 -10.15
N THR A 90 -2.60 9.02 -9.16
CA THR A 90 -2.43 9.36 -7.73
C THR A 90 -0.94 9.47 -7.35
N THR A 91 -0.06 8.72 -8.00
CA THR A 91 1.38 8.73 -7.70
C THR A 91 2.02 10.09 -7.98
N ILE A 92 1.66 10.75 -9.08
CA ILE A 92 2.19 12.07 -9.46
C ILE A 92 1.99 13.13 -8.35
N PRO A 93 0.76 13.40 -7.86
CA PRO A 93 0.56 14.38 -6.80
C PRO A 93 1.20 13.95 -5.47
N VAL A 94 1.27 12.65 -5.18
CA VAL A 94 1.95 12.13 -3.98
C VAL A 94 3.46 12.41 -4.04
N PHE A 95 4.10 12.19 -5.20
CA PHE A 95 5.52 12.46 -5.38
C PHE A 95 5.81 13.96 -5.33
N TYR A 96 4.93 14.79 -5.90
CA TYR A 96 5.03 16.23 -5.73
C TYR A 96 4.96 16.65 -4.27
N ALA A 97 3.94 16.19 -3.54
CA ALA A 97 3.77 16.49 -2.12
C ALA A 97 4.99 16.02 -1.32
N SER A 98 5.54 14.86 -1.66
CA SER A 98 6.76 14.31 -1.06
C SER A 98 7.93 15.26 -1.27
N TYR A 99 8.22 15.64 -2.51
CA TYR A 99 9.29 16.61 -2.79
C TYR A 99 9.07 17.93 -2.06
N TYR A 100 7.85 18.47 -2.09
CA TYR A 100 7.50 19.73 -1.44
C TYR A 100 7.78 19.71 0.07
N VAL A 101 7.33 18.66 0.75
CA VAL A 101 7.55 18.48 2.19
C VAL A 101 9.04 18.38 2.49
N GLY A 102 9.77 17.54 1.76
CA GLY A 102 11.21 17.36 2.00
C GLY A 102 12.03 18.60 1.65
N ALA A 103 11.69 19.31 0.57
CA ALA A 103 12.37 20.54 0.17
C ALA A 103 12.15 21.65 1.21
N LYS A 104 10.93 21.76 1.75
CA LYS A 104 10.61 22.70 2.83
C LYS A 104 11.42 22.41 4.10
N ILE A 105 11.62 21.14 4.44
CA ILE A 105 12.40 20.75 5.63
C ILE A 105 13.90 20.99 5.44
N LEU A 106 14.43 20.69 4.24
CA LEU A 106 15.87 20.82 3.93
C LEU A 106 16.27 22.21 3.41
N GLY A 107 15.34 23.16 3.35
CA GLY A 107 15.59 24.50 2.81
C GLY A 107 16.02 24.49 1.33
N LYS A 108 15.50 23.53 0.54
CA LYS A 108 15.78 23.42 -0.90
C LYS A 108 14.77 24.21 -1.72
N GLN A 109 15.13 24.49 -2.98
CA GLN A 109 14.25 25.19 -3.90
C GLN A 109 12.93 24.42 -4.09
N ILE A 110 11.81 25.09 -3.90
CA ILE A 110 10.50 24.50 -4.13
C ILE A 110 10.21 24.56 -5.63
N ILE A 111 9.86 23.42 -6.21
CA ILE A 111 9.49 23.30 -7.62
C ILE A 111 8.00 23.59 -7.75
N GLY A 112 7.63 24.48 -8.67
CA GLY A 112 6.23 24.80 -8.97
C GLY A 112 5.58 23.75 -9.89
N PHE A 113 4.25 23.68 -9.87
CA PHE A 113 3.49 22.71 -10.69
C PHE A 113 3.82 22.79 -12.19
N ARG A 114 4.03 24.00 -12.72
CA ARG A 114 4.43 24.21 -14.12
C ARG A 114 5.77 23.56 -14.45
N GLN A 115 6.76 23.67 -13.56
CA GLN A 115 8.09 23.09 -13.75
C GLN A 115 8.03 21.57 -13.72
N ILE A 116 7.23 20.96 -12.85
CA ILE A 116 6.98 19.51 -12.87
C ILE A 116 6.36 19.06 -14.19
N GLY A 117 5.43 19.83 -14.76
CA GLY A 117 4.89 19.57 -16.09
C GLY A 117 5.99 19.50 -17.16
N HIS A 118 6.93 20.44 -17.14
CA HIS A 118 8.09 20.42 -18.04
C HIS A 118 9.02 19.22 -17.77
N MET A 119 9.33 18.93 -16.51
CA MET A 119 10.17 17.78 -16.15
C MET A 119 9.55 16.44 -16.58
N LEU A 120 8.23 16.28 -16.44
CA LEU A 120 7.50 15.09 -16.88
C LEU A 120 7.47 14.98 -18.40
N SER A 121 7.29 16.11 -19.10
CA SER A 121 7.37 16.17 -20.56
C SER A 121 8.76 15.77 -21.05
N ASP A 122 9.82 16.34 -20.48
CA ASP A 122 11.21 16.01 -20.84
C ASP A 122 11.55 14.57 -20.49
N LEU A 123 11.04 14.04 -19.39
CA LEU A 123 11.14 12.61 -19.06
C LEU A 123 10.47 11.74 -20.11
N SER A 124 9.28 12.12 -20.59
CA SER A 124 8.60 11.38 -21.66
C SER A 124 9.39 11.41 -22.97
N LEU A 125 9.94 12.58 -23.33
CA LEU A 125 10.77 12.72 -24.52
C LEU A 125 12.08 11.94 -24.41
N TRP A 126 12.69 11.87 -23.23
CA TRP A 126 13.90 11.07 -23.01
C TRP A 126 13.65 9.56 -23.03
N ILE A 127 12.47 9.10 -22.57
CA ILE A 127 12.13 7.67 -22.55
C ILE A 127 11.70 7.16 -23.93
N PHE A 128 10.94 7.96 -24.68
CA PHE A 128 10.27 7.52 -25.91
C PHE A 128 10.87 8.11 -27.19
N ALA A 129 11.80 9.05 -27.08
CA ALA A 129 12.47 9.70 -28.20
C ALA A 129 13.92 10.06 -27.82
N ASP A 130 14.59 10.84 -28.67
CA ASP A 130 15.96 11.31 -28.41
C ASP A 130 15.98 12.62 -27.59
N GLY A 131 15.16 12.68 -26.54
CA GLY A 131 15.10 13.82 -25.62
C GLY A 131 16.35 13.94 -24.74
N VAL A 132 16.55 15.11 -24.14
CA VAL A 132 17.65 15.34 -23.18
C VAL A 132 17.30 14.70 -21.83
N ASN A 133 18.27 14.07 -21.18
CA ASN A 133 18.07 13.45 -19.87
C ASN A 133 17.66 14.50 -18.80
N PRO A 134 16.42 14.45 -18.27
CA PRO A 134 15.93 15.45 -17.32
C PRO A 134 16.69 15.42 -15.98
N PHE A 135 17.27 14.28 -15.60
CA PHE A 135 18.05 14.18 -14.36
C PHE A 135 19.33 15.03 -14.40
N ILE A 136 19.89 15.26 -15.60
CA ILE A 136 21.05 16.14 -15.80
C ILE A 136 20.59 17.59 -15.93
N THR A 137 19.58 17.84 -16.76
CA THR A 137 19.05 19.19 -17.02
C THR A 137 18.56 19.89 -15.75
N TYR A 138 17.91 19.14 -14.86
CA TYR A 138 17.31 19.67 -13.64
C TYR A 138 18.12 19.38 -12.37
N GLN A 139 19.37 18.93 -12.47
CA GLN A 139 20.18 18.53 -11.30
C GLN A 139 20.35 19.62 -10.24
N HIS A 140 20.38 20.89 -10.66
CA HIS A 140 20.54 22.04 -9.76
C HIS A 140 19.23 22.47 -9.10
N VAL A 141 18.10 22.08 -9.67
CA VAL A 141 16.76 22.46 -9.22
C VAL A 141 16.15 21.34 -8.39
N PHE A 142 16.26 20.10 -8.86
CA PHE A 142 15.75 18.92 -8.19
C PHE A 142 16.76 18.34 -7.20
N SER A 143 16.37 18.28 -5.93
CA SER A 143 17.18 17.69 -4.87
C SER A 143 16.67 16.29 -4.53
N LEU A 144 17.45 15.26 -4.89
CA LEU A 144 17.09 13.87 -4.61
C LEU A 144 16.97 13.60 -3.10
N SER A 145 17.83 14.20 -2.27
CA SER A 145 17.75 14.05 -0.81
C SER A 145 16.45 14.62 -0.24
N ALA A 146 15.98 15.75 -0.76
CA ALA A 146 14.69 16.32 -0.40
C ALA A 146 13.54 15.38 -0.79
N PHE A 147 13.57 14.85 -2.01
CA PHE A 147 12.57 13.89 -2.46
C PHE A 147 12.50 12.65 -1.56
N CYS A 148 13.64 12.01 -1.30
CA CYS A 148 13.73 10.81 -0.47
C CYS A 148 13.26 11.05 0.97
N LEU A 149 13.64 12.19 1.58
CA LEU A 149 13.21 12.56 2.92
C LEU A 149 11.69 12.72 2.99
N GLY A 150 11.11 13.46 2.03
CA GLY A 150 9.68 13.69 1.99
C GLY A 150 8.88 12.42 1.71
N LEU A 151 9.38 11.55 0.83
CA LEU A 151 8.80 10.22 0.59
C LEU A 151 8.75 9.40 1.87
N LEU A 152 9.86 9.35 2.62
CA LEU A 152 9.94 8.61 3.88
C LEU A 152 8.91 9.15 4.90
N ILE A 153 8.84 10.47 5.05
CA ILE A 153 7.89 11.11 5.98
C ILE A 153 6.44 10.81 5.60
N LEU A 154 6.07 11.05 4.33
CA LEU A 154 4.69 10.81 3.89
C LEU A 154 4.33 9.33 3.88
N ALA A 155 5.28 8.44 3.56
CA ALA A 155 5.06 7.00 3.62
C ALA A 155 4.72 6.55 5.05
N VAL A 156 5.48 7.02 6.05
CA VAL A 156 5.24 6.71 7.46
C VAL A 156 3.90 7.28 7.92
N ILE A 157 3.63 8.57 7.66
CA ILE A 157 2.39 9.21 8.07
C ILE A 157 1.17 8.52 7.45
N THR A 158 1.19 8.30 6.13
CA THR A 158 0.07 7.68 5.41
C THR A 158 -0.13 6.24 5.84
N SER A 159 0.95 5.48 6.02
CA SER A 159 0.91 4.11 6.54
C SER A 159 0.26 4.05 7.93
N LEU A 160 0.65 4.94 8.84
CA LEU A 160 0.07 5.04 10.17
C LEU A 160 -1.42 5.37 10.12
N VAL A 161 -1.82 6.39 9.36
CA VAL A 161 -3.22 6.80 9.22
C VAL A 161 -4.07 5.68 8.63
N CYS A 162 -3.64 5.05 7.53
CA CYS A 162 -4.37 3.97 6.89
C CYS A 162 -4.50 2.74 7.79
N GLY A 163 -3.41 2.35 8.47
CA GLY A 163 -3.43 1.20 9.36
C GLY A 163 -4.28 1.43 10.62
N LEU A 164 -4.27 2.63 11.20
CA LEU A 164 -5.16 2.98 12.30
C LEU A 164 -6.62 2.99 11.85
N THR A 165 -6.91 3.59 10.69
CA THR A 165 -8.26 3.62 10.10
C THR A 165 -8.78 2.21 9.85
N PHE A 166 -7.96 1.32 9.28
CA PHE A 166 -8.31 -0.08 9.07
C PHE A 166 -8.61 -0.80 10.39
N ARG A 167 -7.79 -0.57 11.42
CA ARG A 167 -8.00 -1.12 12.76
C ARG A 167 -9.32 -0.65 13.37
N PHE A 168 -9.65 0.65 13.27
CA PHE A 168 -10.90 1.22 13.77
C PHE A 168 -12.11 0.68 13.01
N PHE A 169 -12.05 0.67 11.68
CA PHE A 169 -13.11 0.14 10.83
C PHE A 169 -13.43 -1.32 11.18
N TRP A 170 -12.40 -2.13 11.42
CA TRP A 170 -12.58 -3.53 11.79
C TRP A 170 -13.22 -3.69 13.17
N GLN A 171 -12.80 -2.91 14.17
CA GLN A 171 -13.39 -2.93 15.51
C GLN A 171 -14.87 -2.51 15.48
N TYR A 172 -15.17 -1.44 14.75
CA TYR A 172 -16.52 -0.94 14.57
C TYR A 172 -17.45 -1.98 13.93
N LYS A 173 -16.98 -2.61 12.84
CA LYS A 173 -17.73 -3.67 12.15
C LYS A 173 -17.99 -4.88 13.07
N ILE A 174 -17.02 -5.26 13.90
CA ILE A 174 -17.19 -6.31 14.91
C ILE A 174 -18.29 -5.92 15.88
N ILE A 175 -18.19 -4.77 16.55
CA ILE A 175 -19.16 -4.32 17.57
C ILE A 175 -20.58 -4.26 16.98
N ARG A 176 -20.75 -3.68 15.80
CA ARG A 176 -22.05 -3.65 15.10
C ARG A 176 -22.59 -5.04 14.76
N THR A 177 -21.73 -5.98 14.39
CA THR A 177 -22.13 -7.37 14.11
C THR A 177 -22.58 -8.08 15.39
N TRP A 178 -21.93 -7.81 16.52
CA TRP A 178 -22.36 -8.34 17.82
C TRP A 178 -23.69 -7.72 18.26
N GLN A 179 -23.90 -6.42 18.09
CA GLN A 179 -25.19 -5.77 18.41
C GLN A 179 -26.36 -6.34 17.58
N LYS A 180 -26.14 -6.64 16.30
CA LYS A 180 -27.17 -7.29 15.45
C LYS A 180 -27.50 -8.73 15.87
N ARG A 181 -26.63 -9.41 16.62
CA ARG A 181 -26.87 -10.77 17.13
C ARG A 181 -27.59 -10.80 18.48
N HIS A 182 -27.51 -9.73 19.27
CA HIS A 182 -28.21 -9.63 20.56
C HIS A 182 -29.73 -9.37 20.43
N GLY A 183 -30.26 -9.30 19.21
CA GLY A 183 -31.71 -9.26 18.93
C GLY A 183 -32.29 -10.57 18.38
N HIS A 184 -31.49 -11.64 18.24
CA HIS A 184 -31.97 -12.92 17.71
C HIS A 184 -31.91 -13.99 18.80
N ARG A 185 -32.86 -13.96 19.74
CA ARG A 185 -33.22 -15.15 20.50
C ARG A 185 -33.90 -16.10 19.50
N PRO A 186 -33.34 -17.29 19.22
CA PRO A 186 -34.01 -18.20 18.32
C PRO A 186 -35.33 -18.67 18.95
N ALA A 187 -36.43 -18.59 18.20
CA ALA A 187 -37.80 -18.80 18.70
C ALA A 187 -38.03 -20.17 19.38
N HIS A 188 -37.19 -21.17 19.08
CA HIS A 188 -37.27 -22.50 19.70
C HIS A 188 -36.95 -22.54 21.22
N LEU A 189 -36.45 -21.44 21.79
CA LEU A 189 -36.22 -21.32 23.25
C LEU A 189 -37.44 -20.78 24.01
N LEU A 190 -38.51 -20.35 23.31
CA LEU A 190 -39.72 -19.79 23.93
C LEU A 190 -40.86 -20.80 24.08
N ASP A 191 -40.79 -21.97 23.43
CA ASP A 191 -41.84 -23.00 23.47
C ASP A 191 -41.68 -24.04 24.59
N LYS A 192 -40.60 -23.99 25.38
CA LYS A 192 -40.33 -25.00 26.43
C LYS A 192 -41.02 -24.76 27.78
N HIS A 193 -41.87 -23.74 27.91
CA HIS A 193 -42.50 -23.38 29.19
C HIS A 193 -44.03 -23.20 29.14
N LYS A 194 -44.72 -23.86 28.19
CA LYS A 194 -46.19 -24.00 28.23
C LYS A 194 -46.56 -25.46 28.49
N TYR A 195 -46.48 -25.85 29.76
CA TYR A 195 -47.23 -26.97 30.32
C TYR A 195 -47.91 -26.49 31.58
#